data_AF-A0A935Y210-F1
#
_entry.id   AF-A0A935Y210-F1
#
_cell.length_a   1.000
_cell.length_b   1.000
_cell.length_c   1.000
_cell.angle_alpha   90.00
_cell.angle_beta   90.00
_cell.angle_gamma   90.00
#
_symmetry.space_group_name_H-M   'P 1'
#
loop_
_entity.id
_entity.type
_entity.pdbx_description
1 polymer ?
#
loop_
_entity_poly.entity_id
_entity_poly.type
_entity_poly.pdbx_seq_one_letter_code
_entity_poly.pdbx_strand_id
1 'polypeptide(L)'
;MVPFHFWAPDVYEGTPTIFTAIMSSIVKIAGFGALLQYLKLSSATLPEWVFWFLLLIALVTIVVGNIMAYNQTSVKRILAYSGIVQAGFILIAVLKITPQTEKILIYYLIAYGAASLITFLITHFVERQSGSDHLDSFGGLLKANPLLGILMIIALISLGGGPLTAGFMAKFLVLREAVGLGFLSLAFVALVAAVISVYYYFKIINAIASPSGDHSWSVSWRYNSVLLVLTLILILFGIAPSLVMMHI
;
A
#
# COMPACT_ATOMS: atom_id res chain seq x y z
N MET A 1 7.50 10.92 -0.94
CA MET A 1 8.60 10.43 -0.07
C MET A 1 9.07 11.60 0.78
N VAL A 2 9.69 11.37 1.93
CA VAL A 2 10.28 12.46 2.74
C VAL A 2 11.45 13.08 1.97
N PRO A 3 11.58 14.43 1.89
CA PRO A 3 10.75 15.46 2.53
C PRO A 3 9.49 15.87 1.75
N PHE A 4 9.37 15.54 0.46
CA PHE A 4 8.26 15.97 -0.42
C PHE A 4 6.91 15.27 -0.20
N HIS A 5 6.61 14.83 1.01
CA HIS A 5 5.42 14.04 1.36
C HIS A 5 4.28 14.85 1.99
N PHE A 6 4.54 16.07 2.46
CA PHE A 6 3.60 16.87 3.27
C PHE A 6 2.26 17.14 2.59
N TRP A 7 2.25 17.25 1.26
CA TRP A 7 1.02 17.49 0.50
C TRP A 7 0.06 16.29 0.49
N ALA A 8 0.58 15.07 0.61
CA ALA A 8 -0.19 13.86 0.30
C ALA A 8 -1.36 13.62 1.26
N PRO A 9 -1.20 13.69 2.59
CA PRO A 9 -2.32 13.51 3.52
C PRO A 9 -3.46 14.51 3.30
N ASP A 10 -3.13 15.79 3.14
CA ASP A 10 -4.12 16.86 3.01
C ASP A 10 -4.84 16.79 1.65
N VAL A 11 -4.12 16.47 0.57
CA VAL A 11 -4.74 16.26 -0.75
C VAL A 11 -5.62 15.02 -0.74
N TYR A 12 -5.18 13.92 -0.11
CA TYR A 12 -5.97 12.68 -0.07
C TYR A 12 -7.28 12.86 0.69
N GLU A 13 -7.24 13.67 1.76
CA GLU A 13 -8.42 13.97 2.56
C GLU A 13 -9.36 14.97 1.88
N GLY A 14 -8.81 16.03 1.28
CA GLY A 14 -9.60 17.09 0.64
C GLY A 14 -10.15 16.75 -0.74
N THR A 15 -9.64 15.69 -1.38
CA THR A 15 -10.04 15.29 -2.74
C THR A 15 -11.15 14.23 -2.69
N PRO A 16 -12.10 14.21 -3.65
CA PRO A 16 -13.06 13.12 -3.75
C PRO A 16 -12.36 11.76 -3.87
N THR A 17 -12.81 10.77 -3.09
CA THR A 17 -12.07 9.52 -2.86
C THR A 17 -11.76 8.72 -4.12
N ILE A 18 -12.58 8.79 -5.17
CA ILE A 18 -12.29 8.16 -6.47
C ILE A 18 -10.99 8.71 -7.07
N PHE A 19 -10.77 10.03 -7.03
CA PHE A 19 -9.52 10.62 -7.53
C PHE A 19 -8.35 10.25 -6.61
N THR A 20 -8.56 10.21 -5.30
CA THR A 20 -7.56 9.73 -4.34
C THR A 20 -7.16 8.27 -4.61
N ALA A 21 -8.09 7.42 -5.03
CA ALA A 21 -7.82 6.03 -5.44
C ALA A 21 -6.86 5.99 -6.64
N ILE A 22 -7.09 6.82 -7.65
CA ILE A 22 -6.23 6.92 -8.85
C ILE A 22 -4.86 7.51 -8.49
N MET A 23 -4.82 8.56 -7.67
CA MET A 23 -3.58 9.20 -7.23
C MET A 23 -2.72 8.26 -6.39
N SER A 24 -3.34 7.50 -5.49
CA SER A 24 -2.61 6.55 -4.65
C SER A 24 -2.05 5.37 -5.42
N SER A 25 -2.73 4.93 -6.48
CA SER A 25 -2.35 3.78 -7.29
C SER A 25 -1.62 4.19 -8.58
N ILE A 26 -2.36 4.49 -9.64
CA ILE A 26 -1.88 4.70 -11.01
C ILE A 26 -0.78 5.77 -11.08
N VAL A 27 -0.98 6.92 -10.44
CA VAL A 27 0.01 8.01 -10.47
C VAL A 27 1.33 7.57 -9.82
N LYS A 28 1.26 6.76 -8.75
CA LYS A 28 2.46 6.22 -8.10
C LYS A 28 3.16 5.18 -8.95
N ILE A 29 2.39 4.29 -9.60
CA ILE A 29 2.92 3.32 -10.56
C ILE A 29 3.66 4.03 -11.69
N ALA A 30 3.05 5.07 -12.27
CA ALA A 30 3.68 5.88 -13.31
C ALA A 30 4.95 6.59 -12.81
N GLY A 31 4.92 7.18 -11.61
CA GLY A 31 6.07 7.86 -11.03
C GLY A 31 7.27 6.94 -10.80
N PHE A 32 7.05 5.75 -10.23
CA PHE A 32 8.13 4.77 -10.06
C PHE A 32 8.54 4.09 -11.37
N GLY A 33 7.62 3.89 -12.32
CA GLY A 33 7.95 3.40 -13.65
C GLY A 33 8.85 4.37 -14.43
N ALA A 34 8.55 5.67 -14.36
CA ALA A 34 9.38 6.71 -14.92
C ALA A 34 10.76 6.78 -14.25
N LEU A 35 10.80 6.65 -12.91
CA LEU A 35 12.06 6.58 -12.16
C LEU A 35 12.91 5.37 -12.59
N LEU A 36 12.31 4.17 -12.68
CA LEU A 36 13.00 2.98 -13.16
C LEU A 36 13.58 3.21 -14.56
N GLN A 37 12.77 3.73 -15.49
CA GLN A 37 13.20 3.96 -16.86
C GLN A 37 14.36 4.98 -16.93
N TYR A 38 14.27 6.05 -16.14
CA TYR A 38 15.34 7.02 -16.02
C TYR A 38 16.64 6.38 -15.50
N LEU A 39 16.55 5.58 -14.44
CA LEU A 39 17.71 4.89 -13.85
C LEU A 39 18.35 3.88 -14.81
N LYS A 40 17.56 3.22 -15.65
CA LYS A 40 18.06 2.32 -16.70
C LYS A 40 18.85 3.07 -17.77
N LEU A 41 18.43 4.30 -18.12
CA LEU A 41 19.11 5.13 -19.11
C LEU A 41 20.38 5.79 -18.56
N SER A 42 20.40 6.16 -17.27
CA SER A 42 21.49 6.93 -16.64
C SER A 42 22.74 6.11 -16.26
N SER A 43 22.93 4.92 -16.85
CA SER A 43 23.87 3.84 -16.44
C SER A 43 23.39 2.99 -15.25
N ALA A 44 23.61 1.68 -15.34
CA ALA A 44 23.09 0.68 -14.38
C ALA A 44 23.66 0.81 -12.95
N THR A 45 24.76 1.54 -12.79
CA THR A 45 25.39 1.84 -11.50
C THR A 45 25.10 3.27 -11.10
N LEU A 46 24.27 3.43 -10.08
CA LEU A 46 24.06 4.71 -9.41
C LEU A 46 25.40 5.25 -8.86
N PRO A 47 25.66 6.56 -8.97
CA PRO A 47 26.73 7.19 -8.21
C PRO A 47 26.55 6.90 -6.72
N GLU A 48 27.66 6.67 -6.00
CA GLU A 48 27.63 6.25 -4.59
C GLU A 48 26.81 7.21 -3.71
N TRP A 49 26.95 8.51 -3.92
CA TRP A 49 26.18 9.51 -3.16
C TRP A 49 24.67 9.41 -3.43
N VAL A 50 24.24 9.08 -4.65
CA VAL A 50 22.81 8.88 -4.99
C VAL A 50 22.28 7.64 -4.28
N PHE A 51 23.07 6.56 -4.27
CA PHE A 51 22.73 5.34 -3.57
C PHE A 51 22.44 5.60 -2.08
N TRP A 52 23.39 6.24 -1.37
CA TRP A 52 23.23 6.55 0.06
C TRP A 52 22.08 7.52 0.32
N PHE A 53 21.88 8.49 -0.58
CA PHE A 53 20.77 9.43 -0.48
C PHE A 53 19.41 8.73 -0.62
N LEU A 54 19.24 7.84 -1.60
CA LEU A 54 18.01 7.05 -1.77
C LEU A 54 17.76 6.12 -0.59
N LEU A 55 18.81 5.49 -0.05
CA LEU A 55 18.73 4.65 1.14
C LEU A 55 18.21 5.44 2.34
N LEU A 56 18.77 6.63 2.58
CA LEU A 56 18.35 7.51 3.65
C LEU A 56 16.88 7.94 3.46
N ILE A 57 16.48 8.34 2.25
CA ILE A 57 15.09 8.71 1.94
C ILE A 57 14.16 7.53 2.20
N ALA A 58 14.52 6.31 1.78
CA ALA A 58 13.70 5.12 2.00
C ALA A 58 13.47 4.88 3.48
N LEU A 59 14.54 4.88 4.28
CA LEU A 59 14.50 4.68 5.73
C LEU A 59 13.62 5.74 6.42
N VAL A 60 13.89 7.02 6.17
CA VAL A 60 13.15 8.12 6.80
C VAL A 60 11.69 8.12 6.37
N THR A 61 11.41 7.80 5.10
CA THR A 61 10.04 7.70 4.59
C THR A 61 9.24 6.61 5.30
N ILE A 62 9.85 5.44 5.55
CA ILE A 62 9.21 4.34 6.29
C ILE A 62 8.94 4.76 7.74
N VAL A 63 9.91 5.36 8.42
CA VAL A 63 9.79 5.72 9.84
C VAL A 63 8.77 6.84 10.04
N VAL A 64 8.93 7.96 9.33
CA VAL A 64 8.05 9.13 9.46
C VAL A 64 6.61 8.78 9.06
N GLY A 65 6.44 8.01 7.98
CA GLY A 65 5.11 7.58 7.54
C GLY A 65 4.38 6.76 8.62
N ASN A 66 5.06 5.84 9.30
CA ASN A 66 4.45 5.04 10.37
C ASN A 66 4.10 5.88 11.60
N ILE A 67 5.00 6.77 12.03
CA ILE A 67 4.76 7.66 13.17
C ILE A 67 3.54 8.55 12.91
N MET A 68 3.47 9.16 11.73
CA MET A 68 2.39 10.08 11.40
C MET A 68 1.04 9.38 11.19
N ALA A 69 1.03 8.13 10.73
CA ALA A 69 -0.20 7.33 10.59
C ALA A 69 -0.85 7.00 11.94
N TYR A 70 -0.08 6.92 13.02
CA TYR A 70 -0.52 6.37 14.30
C TYR A 70 -1.73 7.09 14.91
N ASN A 71 -1.74 8.43 14.88
CA ASN A 71 -2.77 9.26 15.51
C ASN A 71 -3.92 9.67 14.58
N GLN A 72 -3.98 9.14 13.36
CA GLN A 72 -5.02 9.53 12.40
C GLN A 72 -6.35 8.82 12.68
N THR A 73 -7.46 9.53 12.44
CA THR A 73 -8.84 9.06 12.57
C THR A 73 -9.60 9.02 11.24
N SER A 74 -9.24 9.85 10.28
CA SER A 74 -9.68 9.73 8.89
C SER A 74 -9.03 8.52 8.24
N VAL A 75 -9.84 7.65 7.62
CA VAL A 75 -9.35 6.50 6.88
C VAL A 75 -8.53 6.94 5.66
N LYS A 76 -8.90 8.04 4.98
CA LYS A 76 -8.11 8.58 3.86
C LYS A 76 -6.73 9.05 4.33
N ARG A 77 -6.62 9.73 5.47
CA ARG A 77 -5.33 10.13 6.05
C ARG A 77 -4.49 8.92 6.45
N ILE A 78 -5.08 7.90 7.11
CA ILE A 78 -4.38 6.64 7.43
C ILE A 78 -3.82 6.00 6.15
N LEU A 79 -4.63 5.90 5.10
CA LEU A 79 -4.23 5.32 3.81
C LEU A 79 -3.19 6.19 3.07
N ALA A 80 -3.21 7.51 3.25
CA ALA A 80 -2.19 8.42 2.70
C ALA A 80 -0.83 8.15 3.32
N TYR A 81 -0.75 8.10 4.65
CA TYR A 81 0.49 7.78 5.37
C TYR A 81 0.95 6.35 5.12
N SER A 82 0.03 5.39 5.06
CA SER A 82 0.30 4.04 4.56
C SER A 82 0.97 4.09 3.19
N GLY A 83 0.41 4.84 2.24
CA GLY A 83 0.98 5.03 0.90
C GLY A 83 2.39 5.65 0.92
N ILE A 84 2.69 6.52 1.88
CA ILE A 84 4.04 7.07 2.09
C ILE A 84 4.98 5.96 2.55
N VAL A 85 4.60 5.17 3.56
CA VAL A 85 5.39 4.01 4.03
C VAL A 85 5.68 3.03 2.89
N GLN A 86 4.65 2.68 2.10
CA GLN A 86 4.80 1.79 0.95
C GLN A 86 5.78 2.34 -0.10
N ALA A 87 5.76 3.66 -0.35
CA ALA A 87 6.74 4.29 -1.24
C ALA A 87 8.18 4.14 -0.73
N GLY A 88 8.38 4.12 0.59
CA GLY A 88 9.69 3.84 1.19
C GLY A 88 10.17 2.41 0.93
N PHE A 89 9.29 1.40 1.04
CA PHE A 89 9.62 0.03 0.63
C PHE A 89 9.91 -0.08 -0.87
N ILE A 90 9.09 0.56 -1.71
CA ILE A 90 9.31 0.57 -3.16
C ILE A 90 10.68 1.19 -3.51
N LEU A 91 11.11 2.23 -2.76
CA LEU A 91 12.45 2.82 -2.94
C LEU A 91 13.59 1.83 -2.68
N ILE A 92 13.44 0.91 -1.72
CA ILE A 92 14.45 -0.11 -1.45
C ILE A 92 14.67 -1.00 -2.69
N ALA A 93 13.62 -1.29 -3.46
CA ALA A 93 13.70 -2.08 -4.68
C ALA A 93 14.52 -1.40 -5.80
N VAL A 94 14.59 -0.06 -5.81
CA VAL A 94 15.32 0.72 -6.83
C VAL A 94 16.72 1.14 -6.41
N LEU A 95 17.19 0.72 -5.23
CA LEU A 95 18.57 1.00 -4.77
C LEU A 95 19.63 0.42 -5.71
N LYS A 96 19.32 -0.72 -6.36
CA LYS A 96 20.16 -1.31 -7.39
C LYS A 96 19.28 -1.85 -8.49
N ILE A 97 19.52 -1.42 -9.73
CA ILE A 97 18.72 -1.86 -10.88
C ILE A 97 19.37 -3.09 -11.50
N THR A 98 18.64 -4.20 -11.45
CA THR A 98 18.98 -5.49 -12.04
C THR A 98 17.70 -6.08 -12.66
N PRO A 99 17.79 -7.06 -13.56
CA PRO A 99 16.59 -7.74 -14.08
C PRO A 99 15.70 -8.31 -12.97
N GLN A 100 16.31 -8.76 -11.87
CA GLN A 100 15.58 -9.28 -10.72
C GLN A 100 14.86 -8.18 -9.94
N THR A 101 15.53 -7.07 -9.63
CA THR A 101 14.94 -5.96 -8.87
C THR A 101 13.87 -5.22 -9.68
N GLU A 102 13.99 -5.17 -11.01
CA GLU A 102 12.94 -4.68 -11.92
C GLU A 102 11.64 -5.49 -11.79
N LYS A 103 11.73 -6.83 -11.84
CA LYS A 103 10.56 -7.71 -11.62
C LYS A 103 9.96 -7.50 -10.24
N ILE A 104 10.79 -7.40 -9.20
CA ILE A 104 10.34 -7.15 -7.82
C ILE A 104 9.61 -5.81 -7.72
N LEU A 105 10.11 -4.75 -8.36
CA LEU A 105 9.47 -3.44 -8.39
C LEU A 105 8.09 -3.51 -9.04
N ILE A 106 7.98 -4.11 -10.23
CA ILE A 106 6.71 -4.27 -10.96
C ILE A 106 5.72 -5.07 -10.11
N TYR A 107 6.18 -6.19 -9.52
CA TYR A 107 5.37 -7.00 -8.62
C TYR A 107 4.85 -6.17 -7.44
N TYR A 108 5.72 -5.40 -6.79
CA TYR A 108 5.33 -4.55 -5.66
C TYR A 108 4.28 -3.51 -6.07
N LEU A 109 4.49 -2.83 -7.20
CA LEU A 109 3.59 -1.81 -7.72
C LEU A 109 2.20 -2.36 -8.04
N ILE A 110 2.10 -3.56 -8.61
CA ILE A 110 0.83 -4.24 -8.87
C ILE A 110 0.14 -4.61 -7.56
N ALA A 111 0.87 -5.25 -6.64
CA ALA A 111 0.35 -5.67 -5.34
C ALA A 111 -0.18 -4.48 -4.52
N TYR A 112 0.62 -3.41 -4.44
CA TYR A 112 0.26 -2.17 -3.77
C TYR A 112 -0.90 -1.45 -4.46
N GLY A 113 -0.88 -1.37 -5.79
CA GLY A 113 -1.93 -0.72 -6.58
C GLY A 113 -3.28 -1.40 -6.39
N ALA A 114 -3.32 -2.74 -6.49
CA ALA A 114 -4.55 -3.51 -6.28
C ALA A 114 -5.10 -3.35 -4.85
N ALA A 115 -4.24 -3.45 -3.83
CA ALA A 115 -4.68 -3.27 -2.45
C ALA A 115 -5.17 -1.84 -2.17
N SER A 116 -4.48 -0.82 -2.70
CA SER A 116 -4.88 0.58 -2.56
C SER A 116 -6.21 0.87 -3.27
N LEU A 117 -6.43 0.31 -4.47
CA LEU A 117 -7.70 0.47 -5.18
C LEU A 117 -8.85 -0.13 -4.38
N ILE A 118 -8.69 -1.34 -3.82
CA ILE A 118 -9.72 -1.96 -2.98
C ILE A 118 -10.03 -1.06 -1.78
N THR A 119 -9.00 -0.60 -1.05
CA THR A 119 -9.23 0.19 0.16
C THR A 119 -9.92 1.52 -0.15
N PHE A 120 -9.44 2.27 -1.14
CA PHE A 120 -10.06 3.56 -1.49
C PHE A 120 -11.44 3.41 -2.14
N LEU A 121 -11.70 2.36 -2.93
CA LEU A 121 -13.04 2.11 -3.44
C LEU A 121 -14.00 1.81 -2.29
N ILE A 122 -13.63 0.96 -1.34
CA ILE A 122 -14.52 0.69 -0.19
C ILE A 122 -14.71 1.95 0.66
N THR A 123 -13.64 2.72 0.91
CA THR A 123 -13.74 4.03 1.56
C THR A 123 -14.66 5.00 0.83
N HIS A 124 -14.59 5.06 -0.50
CA HIS A 124 -15.48 5.92 -1.30
C HIS A 124 -16.95 5.54 -1.11
N PHE A 125 -17.23 4.24 -1.11
CA PHE A 125 -18.58 3.74 -0.92
C PHE A 125 -19.10 4.05 0.48
N VAL A 126 -18.28 3.85 1.51
CA VAL A 126 -18.61 4.20 2.89
C VAL A 126 -18.90 5.69 3.02
N GLU A 127 -17.95 6.54 2.59
CA GLU A 127 -18.04 8.00 2.63
C GLU A 127 -19.30 8.52 1.92
N ARG A 128 -19.68 7.91 0.78
CA ARG A 128 -20.88 8.32 0.03
C ARG A 128 -22.18 8.07 0.79
N GLN A 129 -22.27 7.03 1.63
CA GLN A 129 -23.51 6.75 2.38
C GLN A 129 -23.51 7.32 3.79
N SER A 130 -22.37 7.30 4.48
CA SER A 130 -22.26 7.84 5.84
C SER A 130 -22.03 9.35 5.87
N GLY A 131 -21.56 9.94 4.75
CA GLY A 131 -21.13 11.34 4.67
C GLY A 131 -19.76 11.62 5.29
N SER A 132 -19.01 10.59 5.72
CA SER A 132 -17.71 10.75 6.38
C SER A 132 -16.79 9.55 6.14
N ASP A 133 -15.49 9.80 6.11
CA ASP A 133 -14.41 8.82 6.00
C ASP A 133 -13.74 8.50 7.34
N HIS A 134 -14.29 8.98 8.45
CA HIS A 134 -13.77 8.68 9.78
C HIS A 134 -13.97 7.21 10.14
N LEU A 135 -13.09 6.68 11.00
CA LEU A 135 -13.15 5.29 11.47
C LEU A 135 -14.57 4.87 11.90
N ASP A 136 -15.27 5.71 12.67
CA ASP A 136 -16.61 5.39 13.18
C ASP A 136 -17.65 5.13 12.07
N SER A 137 -17.47 5.74 10.89
CA SER A 137 -18.36 5.53 9.74
C SER A 137 -18.24 4.15 9.10
N PHE A 138 -17.18 3.41 9.41
CA PHE A 138 -16.99 2.02 8.96
C PHE A 138 -17.66 1.01 9.88
N GLY A 139 -18.23 1.48 11.00
CA GLY A 139 -18.98 0.67 11.95
C GLY A 139 -20.01 -0.26 11.30
N GLY A 140 -20.03 -1.51 11.72
CA GLY A 140 -21.06 -2.48 11.32
C GLY A 140 -20.95 -2.97 9.88
N LEU A 141 -19.95 -2.51 9.11
CA LEU A 141 -19.78 -2.87 7.70
C LEU A 141 -19.66 -4.38 7.51
N LEU A 142 -18.94 -5.08 8.39
CA LEU A 142 -18.80 -6.55 8.28
C LEU A 142 -20.13 -7.29 8.48
N LYS A 143 -21.01 -6.77 9.34
CA LYS A 143 -22.30 -7.39 9.63
C LYS A 143 -23.32 -7.07 8.53
N ALA A 144 -23.40 -5.82 8.11
CA ALA A 144 -24.40 -5.36 7.16
C ALA A 144 -24.03 -5.66 5.69
N ASN A 145 -22.73 -5.71 5.35
CA ASN A 145 -22.25 -6.21 4.06
C ASN A 145 -20.93 -6.99 4.23
N PRO A 146 -21.02 -8.30 4.55
CA PRO A 146 -19.86 -9.14 4.81
C PRO A 146 -18.84 -9.16 3.67
N LEU A 147 -19.32 -9.09 2.42
CA LEU A 147 -18.43 -9.08 1.26
C LEU A 147 -17.50 -7.86 1.29
N LEU A 148 -18.05 -6.65 1.40
CA LEU A 148 -17.21 -5.44 1.46
C LEU A 148 -16.27 -5.46 2.67
N GLY A 149 -16.77 -5.86 3.85
CA GLY A 149 -15.94 -5.97 5.05
C GLY A 149 -14.75 -6.91 4.84
N ILE A 150 -14.98 -8.11 4.31
CA ILE A 150 -13.92 -9.11 4.05
C ILE A 150 -12.92 -8.61 3.00
N LEU A 151 -13.38 -8.03 1.89
CA LEU A 151 -12.48 -7.54 0.84
C LEU A 151 -11.59 -6.39 1.35
N MET A 152 -12.14 -5.49 2.16
CA MET A 152 -11.38 -4.42 2.82
C MET A 152 -10.32 -5.01 3.76
N ILE A 153 -10.70 -5.99 4.59
CA ILE A 153 -9.78 -6.66 5.52
C ILE A 153 -8.64 -7.34 4.75
N ILE A 154 -8.93 -8.07 3.67
CA ILE A 154 -7.89 -8.72 2.86
C ILE A 154 -6.92 -7.68 2.27
N ALA A 155 -7.43 -6.56 1.77
CA ALA A 155 -6.59 -5.49 1.24
C ALA A 155 -5.71 -4.83 2.33
N LEU A 156 -6.26 -4.60 3.53
CA LEU A 156 -5.51 -4.08 4.68
C LEU A 156 -4.43 -5.07 5.16
N ILE A 157 -4.74 -6.36 5.21
CA ILE A 157 -3.77 -7.43 5.53
C ILE A 157 -2.67 -7.45 4.46
N SER A 158 -3.01 -7.30 3.18
CA SER A 158 -2.03 -7.20 2.10
C SER A 158 -1.10 -5.99 2.27
N LEU A 159 -1.65 -4.80 2.54
CA LEU A 159 -0.85 -3.60 2.82
C LEU A 159 0.02 -3.77 4.08
N GLY A 160 -0.49 -4.45 5.11
CA GLY A 160 0.25 -4.84 6.31
C GLY A 160 1.40 -5.81 6.02
N GLY A 161 1.26 -6.64 4.99
CA GLY A 161 2.19 -7.73 4.68
C GLY A 161 1.87 -9.00 5.46
N GLY A 162 0.59 -9.32 5.63
CA GLY A 162 0.17 -10.59 6.22
C GLY A 162 0.40 -11.77 5.25
N PRO A 163 0.72 -12.98 5.75
CA PRO A 163 1.00 -14.15 4.91
C PRO A 163 -0.09 -14.44 3.88
N LEU A 164 0.28 -15.16 2.80
CA LEU A 164 -0.60 -15.55 1.69
C LEU A 164 -1.15 -14.39 0.84
N THR A 165 -0.67 -13.16 1.06
CA THR A 165 -1.04 -11.98 0.25
C THR A 165 0.13 -11.50 -0.61
N ALA A 166 -0.20 -10.86 -1.73
CA ALA A 166 0.80 -10.25 -2.61
C ALA A 166 1.66 -9.21 -1.89
N GLY A 167 1.08 -8.41 -0.98
CA GLY A 167 1.85 -7.41 -0.24
C GLY A 167 2.90 -8.01 0.70
N PHE A 168 2.68 -9.20 1.25
CA PHE A 168 3.71 -9.92 2.00
C PHE A 168 4.87 -10.34 1.11
N MET A 169 4.59 -10.97 -0.03
CA MET A 169 5.62 -11.35 -0.99
C MET A 169 6.39 -10.14 -1.53
N ALA A 170 5.69 -9.03 -1.78
CA ALA A 170 6.31 -7.79 -2.23
C ALA A 170 7.33 -7.27 -1.22
N LYS A 171 6.95 -7.15 0.06
CA LYS A 171 7.87 -6.72 1.13
C LYS A 171 9.00 -7.73 1.34
N PHE A 172 8.68 -9.03 1.35
CA PHE A 172 9.68 -10.08 1.54
C PHE A 172 10.77 -10.04 0.48
N LEU A 173 10.39 -9.94 -0.80
CA LEU A 173 11.33 -9.89 -1.92
C LEU A 173 12.22 -8.64 -1.85
N VAL A 174 11.64 -7.48 -1.55
CA VAL A 174 12.40 -6.23 -1.39
C VAL A 174 13.39 -6.30 -0.23
N LEU A 175 12.96 -6.81 0.93
CA LEU A 175 13.84 -6.96 2.08
C LEU A 175 14.94 -7.98 1.82
N ARG A 176 14.65 -9.07 1.11
CA ARG A 176 15.64 -10.06 0.69
C ARG A 176 16.72 -9.45 -0.19
N GLU A 177 16.36 -8.59 -1.14
CA GLU A 177 17.36 -7.88 -1.96
C GLU A 177 18.20 -6.92 -1.12
N ALA A 178 17.60 -6.18 -0.19
CA ALA A 178 18.34 -5.30 0.72
C ALA A 178 19.38 -6.07 1.55
N VAL A 179 19.01 -7.26 2.06
CA VAL A 179 19.92 -8.17 2.75
C VAL A 179 21.03 -8.67 1.81
N GLY A 180 20.70 -9.04 0.58
CA GLY A 180 21.68 -9.47 -0.43
C GLY A 180 22.68 -8.39 -0.82
N LEU A 181 22.33 -7.11 -0.64
CA LEU A 181 23.21 -5.96 -0.81
C LEU A 181 24.05 -5.63 0.45
N GLY A 182 23.89 -6.37 1.54
CA GLY A 182 24.60 -6.15 2.81
C GLY A 182 23.91 -5.18 3.79
N PHE A 183 22.71 -4.68 3.47
CA PHE A 183 21.99 -3.71 4.31
C PHE A 183 21.05 -4.38 5.31
N LEU A 184 21.61 -5.24 6.17
CA LEU A 184 20.87 -5.95 7.22
C LEU A 184 20.12 -5.00 8.17
N SER A 185 20.75 -3.90 8.56
CA SER A 185 20.15 -2.89 9.45
C SER A 185 18.93 -2.22 8.83
N LEU A 186 19.00 -1.83 7.55
CA LEU A 186 17.88 -1.28 6.80
C LEU A 186 16.73 -2.29 6.74
N ALA A 187 17.04 -3.55 6.39
CA ALA A 187 16.04 -4.60 6.28
C ALA A 187 15.35 -4.87 7.62
N PHE A 188 16.12 -4.88 8.73
CA PHE A 188 15.59 -5.04 10.07
C PHE A 188 14.68 -3.89 10.49
N VAL A 189 15.11 -2.64 10.31
CA VAL A 189 14.28 -1.46 10.63
C VAL A 189 13.01 -1.44 9.79
N ALA A 190 13.11 -1.72 8.50
CA ALA A 190 11.96 -1.80 7.60
C ALA A 190 10.99 -2.94 8.01
N LEU A 191 11.50 -4.10 8.44
CA LEU A 191 10.68 -5.19 8.95
C LEU A 191 9.93 -4.78 10.23
N VAL A 192 10.62 -4.18 11.21
CA VAL A 192 9.99 -3.67 12.44
C VAL A 192 8.93 -2.63 12.12
N ALA A 193 9.22 -1.71 11.20
CA ALA A 193 8.26 -0.70 10.77
C ALA A 193 7.06 -1.31 10.02
N ALA A 194 7.24 -2.40 9.28
CA ALA A 194 6.13 -3.15 8.70
C ALA A 194 5.24 -3.76 9.80
N VAL A 195 5.81 -4.29 10.88
CA VAL A 195 5.02 -4.79 12.03
C VAL A 195 4.27 -3.64 12.71
N ILE A 196 4.91 -2.49 12.91
CA ILE A 196 4.26 -1.30 13.48
C ILE A 196 3.09 -0.86 12.59
N SER A 197 3.23 -0.94 11.27
CA SER A 197 2.17 -0.55 10.33
C SER A 197 0.86 -1.30 10.52
N VAL A 198 0.94 -2.53 11.00
CA VAL A 198 -0.22 -3.40 11.24
C VAL A 198 -1.19 -2.78 12.26
N TYR A 199 -0.68 -2.01 13.23
CA TYR A 199 -1.52 -1.37 14.24
C TYR A 199 -2.57 -0.42 13.67
N TYR A 200 -2.19 0.49 12.75
CA TYR A 200 -3.16 1.43 12.18
C TYR A 200 -4.09 0.78 11.15
N TYR A 201 -3.70 -0.34 10.53
CA TYR A 201 -4.64 -1.15 9.75
C TYR A 201 -5.65 -1.85 10.66
N PHE A 202 -5.22 -2.36 11.82
CA PHE A 202 -6.12 -2.96 12.81
C PHE A 202 -7.16 -1.97 13.33
N LYS A 203 -6.85 -0.67 13.43
CA LYS A 203 -7.87 0.36 13.75
C LYS A 203 -9.05 0.32 12.79
N ILE A 204 -8.76 0.23 11.48
CA ILE A 204 -9.80 0.15 10.44
C ILE A 204 -10.55 -1.19 10.53
N ILE A 205 -9.82 -2.30 10.71
CA ILE A 205 -10.44 -3.64 10.86
C ILE A 205 -11.39 -3.67 12.06
N ASN A 206 -10.98 -3.11 13.20
CA ASN A 206 -11.80 -3.04 14.40
C ASN A 206 -13.03 -2.18 14.19
N ALA A 207 -12.92 -1.05 13.49
CA ALA A 207 -14.07 -0.23 13.14
C ALA A 207 -15.07 -0.99 12.27
N ILE A 208 -14.59 -1.70 11.24
CA ILE A 208 -15.41 -2.54 10.33
C ILE A 208 -16.15 -3.65 11.08
N ALA A 209 -15.51 -4.25 12.09
CA ALA A 209 -16.06 -5.33 12.89
C ALA A 209 -16.93 -4.86 14.07
N SER A 210 -16.87 -3.57 14.41
CA SER A 210 -17.65 -3.00 15.51
C SER A 210 -19.16 -3.16 15.26
N PRO A 211 -19.96 -3.49 16.29
CA PRO A 211 -21.43 -3.56 16.16
C PRO A 211 -22.09 -2.18 16.04
N SER A 212 -21.32 -1.09 16.17
CA SER A 212 -21.80 0.28 16.00
C SER A 212 -22.15 0.56 14.54
N GLY A 213 -23.32 1.15 14.25
CA GLY A 213 -23.71 1.56 12.91
C GLY A 213 -24.89 0.74 12.37
N ASP A 214 -25.91 1.44 11.89
CA ASP A 214 -27.19 0.85 11.42
C ASP A 214 -27.41 1.12 9.92
N HIS A 215 -26.31 1.26 9.18
CA HIS A 215 -26.34 1.57 7.75
C HIS A 215 -26.61 0.31 6.93
N SER A 216 -27.56 0.40 5.99
CA SER A 216 -27.82 -0.66 5.02
C SER A 216 -26.95 -0.49 3.78
N TRP A 217 -25.84 -1.23 3.75
CA TRP A 217 -24.85 -1.15 2.69
C TRP A 217 -25.26 -2.00 1.47
N SER A 218 -25.99 -1.41 0.52
CA SER A 218 -26.26 -2.07 -0.77
C SER A 218 -25.33 -1.58 -1.87
N VAL A 219 -24.74 -2.53 -2.61
CA VAL A 219 -23.72 -2.25 -3.63
C VAL A 219 -24.14 -2.89 -4.94
N SER A 220 -23.96 -2.18 -6.06
CA SER A 220 -24.16 -2.77 -7.39
C SER A 220 -23.21 -3.95 -7.65
N TRP A 221 -23.67 -4.96 -8.37
CA TRP A 221 -22.86 -6.13 -8.69
C TRP A 221 -21.56 -5.80 -9.42
N ARG A 222 -21.58 -4.78 -10.31
CA ARG A 222 -20.41 -4.32 -11.09
C ARG A 222 -19.27 -3.89 -10.17
N TYR A 223 -19.61 -3.20 -9.08
CA TYR A 223 -18.64 -2.75 -8.08
C TYR A 223 -17.99 -3.95 -7.36
N ASN A 224 -18.82 -4.90 -6.93
CA ASN A 224 -18.35 -6.11 -6.27
C ASN A 224 -17.45 -6.93 -7.20
N SER A 225 -17.77 -7.03 -8.50
CA SER A 225 -16.94 -7.72 -9.47
C SER A 225 -15.55 -7.10 -9.58
N VAL A 226 -15.44 -5.77 -9.62
CA VAL A 226 -14.13 -5.09 -9.67
C VAL A 226 -13.32 -5.40 -8.40
N LEU A 227 -13.93 -5.27 -7.22
CA LEU A 227 -13.25 -5.56 -5.96
C LEU A 227 -12.80 -7.04 -5.88
N LEU A 228 -13.65 -7.97 -6.30
CA LEU A 228 -13.34 -9.40 -6.33
C LEU A 228 -12.17 -9.71 -7.26
N VAL A 229 -12.12 -9.11 -8.45
CA VAL A 229 -11.01 -9.29 -9.39
C VAL A 229 -9.70 -8.78 -8.78
N LEU A 230 -9.72 -7.59 -8.16
CA LEU A 230 -8.54 -7.04 -7.49
C LEU A 230 -8.09 -7.91 -6.31
N THR A 231 -9.03 -8.42 -5.51
CA THR A 231 -8.71 -9.32 -4.39
C THR A 231 -8.16 -10.65 -4.89
N LEU A 232 -8.68 -11.18 -5.99
CA LEU A 232 -8.16 -12.40 -6.60
C LEU A 232 -6.70 -12.20 -7.05
N ILE A 233 -6.36 -11.04 -7.63
CA ILE A 233 -4.97 -10.69 -7.95
C ILE A 233 -4.12 -10.74 -6.68
N LEU A 234 -4.55 -10.13 -5.57
CA LEU A 234 -3.80 -10.14 -4.31
C LEU A 234 -3.54 -11.54 -3.75
N ILE A 235 -4.52 -12.43 -3.84
CA ILE A 235 -4.40 -13.80 -3.31
C ILE A 235 -3.55 -14.66 -4.25
N LEU A 236 -3.83 -14.64 -5.55
CA LEU A 236 -3.08 -15.43 -6.54
C LEU A 236 -1.60 -15.05 -6.56
N PHE A 237 -1.31 -13.75 -6.52
CA PHE A 237 0.08 -13.27 -6.51
C PHE A 237 0.78 -13.62 -5.19
N GLY A 238 0.03 -13.68 -4.08
CA GLY A 238 0.56 -14.09 -2.77
C GLY A 238 0.88 -15.58 -2.68
N ILE A 239 0.00 -16.44 -3.20
CA ILE A 239 0.16 -17.90 -3.16
C ILE A 239 1.17 -18.39 -4.21
N ALA A 240 1.16 -17.80 -5.40
CA ALA A 240 1.99 -18.23 -6.52
C ALA A 240 2.80 -17.05 -7.12
N PRO A 241 3.73 -16.45 -6.34
CA PRO A 241 4.52 -15.31 -6.80
C PRO A 241 5.40 -15.68 -8.01
N SER A 242 5.87 -16.93 -8.09
CA SER A 242 6.70 -17.42 -9.19
C SER A 242 6.01 -17.35 -10.55
N LEU A 243 4.71 -17.67 -10.62
CA LEU A 243 3.94 -17.62 -11.87
C LEU A 243 3.92 -16.21 -12.45
N VAL A 244 3.77 -15.20 -11.59
CA VAL A 244 3.77 -13.80 -11.99
C VAL A 244 5.16 -13.36 -12.42
N MET A 245 6.17 -13.63 -11.59
CA MET A 245 7.57 -13.20 -11.80
C MET A 245 8.21 -13.78 -13.08
N MET A 246 7.65 -14.85 -13.65
CA MET A 246 8.08 -15.40 -14.94
C MET A 246 7.58 -14.61 -16.16
N HIS A 247 6.43 -13.92 -16.03
CA HIS A 247 5.75 -13.25 -17.15
C HIS A 247 5.91 -11.73 -17.16
N ILE A 248 6.47 -11.15 -16.08
CA ILE A 248 6.96 -9.77 -16.01
C ILE A 248 8.47 -9.73 -16.20
#